data_AF-A0AAD7KGZ8-F1
#
_entry.id   AF-A0AAD7KGZ8-F1
#
_cell.length_a   1.000
_cell.length_b   1.000
_cell.length_c   1.000
_cell.angle_alpha   90.00
_cell.angle_beta   90.00
_cell.angle_gamma   90.00
#
_symmetry.space_group_name_H-M   'P 1'
#
loop_
_entity.id
_entity.type
_entity.pdbx_description
1 polymer ?
#
loop_
_entity_poly.entity_id
_entity_poly.type
_entity_poly.pdbx_seq_one_letter_code
_entity_poly.pdbx_strand_id
1 'polypeptide(L)'
;MDDCFNSKDLKVCARCKCASYCSTDCQKKNWEKHKPVCNYNTAQTACADGEPLLQRNLRNWAARFDTTLHHVCIRSLNLKYEWDNIGEGGALVLFMEPRPHPNAGARWRIHHAAIFRNEDILAVLEHHHLARDYRDDVLPLHQ
;
A
#
# COMPACT_ATOMS: atom_id res chain seq x y z
N MET A 1 -22.89 14.25 -19.48
CA MET A 1 -21.60 13.72 -19.00
C MET A 1 -20.60 14.85 -19.13
N ASP A 2 -20.32 15.54 -18.03
CA ASP A 2 -19.38 16.67 -17.99
C ASP A 2 -17.99 16.14 -17.63
N ASP A 3 -17.23 15.67 -18.61
CA ASP A 3 -15.86 15.23 -18.36
C ASP A 3 -14.89 16.43 -18.36
N CYS A 4 -14.27 16.72 -17.20
CA CYS A 4 -13.17 17.71 -17.10
C CYS A 4 -11.88 17.09 -17.64
N PHE A 5 -11.38 17.57 -18.78
CA PHE A 5 -10.12 17.11 -19.39
C PHE A 5 -8.91 18.00 -19.06
N ASN A 6 -8.98 18.85 -18.03
CA ASN A 6 -7.87 19.73 -17.72
C ASN A 6 -6.83 19.03 -16.82
N SER A 7 -5.67 18.70 -17.39
CA SER A 7 -4.54 18.07 -16.70
C SER A 7 -3.45 19.06 -16.26
N LYS A 8 -3.58 20.34 -16.62
CA LYS A 8 -2.65 21.39 -16.18
C LYS A 8 -3.05 21.87 -14.78
N ASP A 9 -2.11 21.81 -13.84
CA ASP A 9 -2.24 22.31 -12.46
C ASP A 9 -3.32 21.63 -11.60
N LEU A 10 -3.18 20.31 -11.43
CA LEU A 10 -4.07 19.53 -10.57
C LEU A 10 -3.87 19.87 -9.08
N LYS A 11 -4.99 20.14 -8.40
CA LYS A 11 -5.07 20.37 -6.96
C LYS A 11 -5.37 19.06 -6.25
N VAL A 12 -4.55 18.71 -5.26
CA VAL A 12 -4.78 17.52 -4.43
C VAL A 12 -5.88 17.78 -3.39
N CYS A 13 -6.65 16.74 -3.06
CA CYS A 13 -7.58 16.79 -1.95
C CYS A 13 -6.84 17.17 -0.67
N ALA A 14 -7.21 18.28 -0.03
CA ALA A 14 -6.54 18.77 1.17
C ALA A 14 -6.61 17.78 2.36
N ARG A 15 -7.64 16.93 2.38
CA ARG A 15 -7.89 15.98 3.48
C ARG A 15 -7.06 14.70 3.35
N CYS A 16 -7.30 13.92 2.30
CA CYS A 16 -6.63 12.62 2.13
C CYS A 16 -5.35 12.69 1.30
N LYS A 17 -5.15 13.74 0.49
CA LYS A 17 -4.04 13.90 -0.47
C LYS A 17 -3.90 12.77 -1.52
N CYS A 18 -4.89 11.88 -1.63
CA CYS A 18 -4.88 10.71 -2.52
C CYS A 18 -5.64 10.91 -3.86
N ALA A 19 -6.35 12.02 -4.02
CA ALA A 19 -7.09 12.33 -5.25
C ALA A 19 -6.72 13.74 -5.73
N SER A 20 -6.67 13.93 -7.05
CA SER A 20 -6.26 15.16 -7.70
C SER A 20 -7.37 15.65 -8.63
N TYR A 21 -7.60 16.97 -8.63
CA TYR A 21 -8.70 17.59 -9.36
C TYR A 21 -8.22 18.85 -10.09
N CYS A 22 -8.74 19.06 -11.30
CA CYS A 22 -8.48 20.27 -12.08
C CYS A 22 -8.98 21.55 -11.37
N SER A 23 -10.00 21.43 -10.52
CA SER A 23 -10.55 22.53 -9.72
C SER A 23 -11.29 22.02 -8.49
N THR A 24 -11.59 22.94 -7.56
CA THR A 24 -12.45 22.67 -6.41
C THR A 24 -13.86 22.24 -6.82
N ASP A 25 -14.35 22.71 -7.96
CA ASP A 25 -15.66 22.33 -8.49
C ASP A 25 -15.68 20.88 -8.97
N CYS A 26 -14.60 20.41 -9.59
CA CYS A 26 -14.47 19.01 -9.96
C CYS A 26 -14.31 18.09 -8.74
N GLN A 27 -13.66 18.57 -7.68
CA GLN A 27 -13.66 17.87 -6.39
C GLN A 27 -15.08 17.75 -5.82
N LYS A 28 -15.86 18.84 -5.83
CA LYS A 28 -17.25 18.83 -5.34
C LYS A 28 -18.15 17.91 -6.17
N LYS A 29 -18.06 17.96 -7.51
CA LYS A 29 -18.79 17.05 -8.41
C LYS A 29 -18.46 15.58 -8.12
N ASN A 30 -17.19 15.25 -7.85
CA ASN A 30 -16.80 13.89 -7.51
C ASN A 30 -16.96 13.56 -6.01
N TRP A 31 -17.48 14.47 -5.18
CA TRP A 31 -17.42 14.30 -3.72
C TRP A 31 -18.23 13.11 -3.23
N GLU A 32 -19.42 12.87 -3.77
CA GLU A 32 -20.25 11.72 -3.37
C GLU A 32 -19.53 10.39 -3.54
N LYS A 33 -18.81 10.22 -4.66
CA LYS A 33 -18.00 9.02 -4.95
C LYS A 33 -16.68 9.03 -4.18
N HIS A 34 -16.06 10.19 -4.00
CA HIS A 34 -14.77 10.31 -3.34
C HIS A 34 -14.87 10.21 -1.82
N LYS A 35 -15.97 10.63 -1.19
CA LYS A 35 -16.12 10.73 0.27
C LYS A 35 -15.81 9.42 1.02
N PRO A 36 -16.31 8.23 0.59
CA PRO A 36 -15.96 6.97 1.25
C PRO A 36 -14.45 6.70 1.22
N VAL A 37 -13.83 6.87 0.05
CA VAL A 37 -12.38 6.69 -0.17
C VAL A 37 -11.58 7.72 0.61
N CYS A 38 -12.03 8.97 0.65
CA CYS A 38 -11.42 10.05 1.39
C CYS A 38 -11.41 9.76 2.89
N ASN A 39 -12.53 9.28 3.45
CA ASN A 39 -12.62 8.89 4.85
C ASN A 39 -11.71 7.70 5.17
N TYR A 40 -11.70 6.67 4.33
CA TYR A 40 -10.81 5.52 4.49
C TYR A 40 -9.34 5.95 4.50
N ASN A 41 -8.92 6.72 3.49
CA ASN A 41 -7.55 7.23 3.41
C ASN A 41 -7.21 8.20 4.54
N THR A 42 -8.19 8.97 5.02
CA THR A 42 -8.02 9.85 6.19
C THR A 42 -7.86 9.03 7.47
N ALA A 43 -8.62 7.95 7.66
CA ALA A 43 -8.46 7.05 8.81
C ALA A 43 -7.09 6.38 8.79
N GLN A 44 -6.64 5.95 7.61
CA GLN A 44 -5.29 5.40 7.40
C GLN A 44 -4.16 6.43 7.59
N THR A 45 -4.47 7.73 7.51
CA THR A 45 -3.51 8.82 7.77
C THR A 45 -3.70 9.49 9.12
N ALA A 46 -4.77 9.19 9.86
CA ALA A 46 -5.04 9.71 11.20
C ALA A 46 -4.10 9.10 12.26
N CYS A 47 -3.39 8.02 11.93
CA CYS A 47 -2.24 7.54 12.70
C CYS A 47 -1.01 8.47 12.60
N ALA A 48 -1.09 9.67 12.00
CA ALA A 48 0.07 10.52 11.72
C ALA A 48 0.62 11.32 12.91
N ASP A 49 -0.06 11.39 14.05
CA ASP A 49 0.53 11.97 15.26
C ASP A 49 1.50 10.95 15.87
N GLY A 50 2.77 11.05 15.47
CA GLY A 50 3.86 10.18 15.92
C GLY A 50 4.27 9.06 14.96
N GLU A 51 3.64 8.93 13.78
CA GLU A 51 4.02 7.89 12.81
C GLU A 51 5.47 8.06 12.32
N PRO A 52 6.32 7.02 12.41
CA PRO A 52 7.66 7.05 11.85
C PRO A 52 7.63 7.38 10.34
N LEU A 53 8.52 8.28 9.91
CA LEU A 53 8.63 8.69 8.50
C LEU A 53 8.76 7.50 7.54
N LEU A 54 9.41 6.44 8.00
CA LEU A 54 9.60 5.20 7.26
C LEU A 54 8.27 4.50 6.96
N GLN A 55 7.42 4.31 7.97
CA GLN A 55 6.10 3.68 7.85
C GLN A 55 5.20 4.50 6.91
N ARG A 56 5.21 5.83 7.06
CA ARG A 56 4.48 6.73 6.16
C ARG A 56 4.95 6.61 4.70
N ASN A 57 6.26 6.55 4.46
CA ASN A 57 6.79 6.38 3.12
C ASN A 57 6.44 4.99 2.55
N LEU A 58 6.44 3.93 3.37
CA LEU A 58 6.04 2.58 2.96
C LEU A 58 4.57 2.54 2.54
N ARG A 59 3.67 3.16 3.32
CA ARG A 59 2.26 3.28 2.95
C ARG A 59 2.07 4.01 1.62
N ASN A 60 2.77 5.12 1.40
CA ASN A 60 2.70 5.85 0.13
C ASN A 60 3.20 5.01 -1.06
N TRP A 61 4.21 4.18 -0.83
CA TRP A 61 4.74 3.27 -1.84
C TRP A 61 3.74 2.15 -2.16
N ALA A 62 3.20 1.49 -1.13
CA ALA A 62 2.20 0.45 -1.30
C ALA A 62 0.97 0.98 -2.06
N ALA A 63 0.46 2.16 -1.68
CA ALA A 63 -0.66 2.80 -2.38
C ALA A 63 -0.35 3.14 -3.85
N ARG A 64 0.89 3.54 -4.17
CA ARG A 64 1.30 3.81 -5.55
C ARG A 64 1.33 2.54 -6.41
N PHE A 65 1.75 1.43 -5.84
CA PHE A 65 1.96 0.17 -6.54
C PHE A 65 0.84 -0.85 -6.32
N ASP A 66 -0.27 -0.45 -5.68
CA ASP A 66 -1.39 -1.31 -5.30
C ASP A 66 -1.86 -2.24 -6.43
N THR A 67 -2.16 -1.71 -7.61
CA THR A 67 -2.59 -2.50 -8.77
C THR A 67 -1.52 -3.50 -9.22
N THR A 68 -0.25 -3.08 -9.22
CA THR A 68 0.88 -3.96 -9.57
C THR A 68 1.04 -5.08 -8.56
N LEU A 69 0.97 -4.76 -7.26
CA LEU A 69 1.08 -5.73 -6.18
C LEU A 69 -0.05 -6.76 -6.25
N HIS A 70 -1.30 -6.32 -6.48
CA HIS A 70 -2.43 -7.21 -6.70
C HIS A 70 -2.19 -8.18 -7.87
N HIS A 71 -1.72 -7.67 -9.02
CA HIS A 71 -1.43 -8.52 -10.18
C HIS A 71 -0.31 -9.51 -9.91
N VAL A 72 0.77 -9.08 -9.24
CA VAL A 72 1.89 -9.97 -8.90
C VAL A 72 1.39 -11.06 -7.96
N CYS A 73 0.69 -10.73 -6.87
CA CYS A 73 0.17 -11.72 -5.93
C CYS A 73 -0.74 -12.76 -6.60
N ILE A 74 -1.71 -12.33 -7.43
CA ILE A 74 -2.62 -13.25 -8.14
C ILE A 74 -1.84 -14.22 -9.03
N ARG A 75 -0.80 -13.72 -9.71
CA ARG A 75 0.01 -14.53 -10.63
C ARG A 75 0.96 -15.45 -9.89
N SER A 76 1.63 -14.94 -8.87
CA SER A 76 2.67 -15.65 -8.13
C SER A 76 2.11 -16.75 -7.24
N LEU A 77 0.90 -16.55 -6.73
CA LEU A 77 0.16 -17.56 -5.95
C LEU A 77 -0.77 -18.41 -6.82
N ASN A 78 -0.73 -18.26 -8.15
CA ASN A 78 -1.56 -19.01 -9.08
C ASN A 78 -3.09 -18.95 -8.79
N LEU A 79 -3.56 -17.85 -8.20
CA LEU A 79 -4.95 -17.72 -7.68
C LEU A 79 -6.01 -17.77 -8.77
N LYS A 80 -5.63 -17.62 -10.05
CA LYS A 80 -6.56 -17.75 -11.17
C LYS A 80 -7.09 -19.19 -11.30
N TYR A 81 -6.28 -20.17 -10.95
CA TYR A 81 -6.58 -21.59 -11.16
C TYR A 81 -6.78 -22.33 -9.84
N GLU A 82 -6.04 -21.92 -8.81
CA GLU A 82 -6.03 -22.56 -7.50
C GLU A 82 -6.22 -21.48 -6.43
N TRP A 83 -7.47 -21.27 -6.04
CA TRP A 83 -7.80 -20.28 -5.01
C TRP A 83 -7.30 -20.71 -3.62
N ASP A 84 -7.18 -22.02 -3.37
CA ASP A 84 -6.71 -22.57 -2.10
C ASP A 84 -5.27 -22.15 -1.77
N ASN A 85 -4.46 -21.76 -2.75
CA ASN A 85 -3.11 -21.23 -2.54
C ASN A 85 -3.08 -19.95 -1.68
N ILE A 86 -4.21 -19.25 -1.55
CA ILE A 86 -4.34 -18.12 -0.60
C ILE A 86 -4.38 -18.59 0.85
N GLY A 87 -4.98 -19.76 1.11
CA GLY A 87 -5.19 -20.34 2.43
C GLY A 87 -4.12 -21.36 2.83
N GLU A 88 -3.53 -22.04 1.85
CA GLU A 88 -2.36 -22.93 2.02
C GLU A 88 -1.06 -22.15 2.27
N GLY A 89 -1.15 -20.83 2.28
CA GLY A 89 -0.22 -19.97 2.99
C GLY A 89 0.93 -19.45 2.14
N GLY A 90 0.75 -19.21 0.84
CA GLY A 90 1.77 -18.48 0.09
C GLY A 90 1.74 -16.98 0.39
N ALA A 91 2.88 -16.38 0.77
CA ALA A 91 3.05 -14.95 0.94
C ALA A 91 4.07 -14.39 -0.07
N LEU A 92 3.73 -13.26 -0.69
CA LEU A 92 4.70 -12.44 -1.43
C LEU A 92 5.52 -11.61 -0.44
N VAL A 93 6.80 -11.90 -0.33
CA VAL A 93 7.74 -11.13 0.49
C VAL A 93 8.60 -10.26 -0.41
N LEU A 94 8.61 -8.96 -0.12
CA LEU A 94 9.40 -7.96 -0.84
C LEU A 94 10.58 -7.52 0.04
N PHE A 95 11.79 -7.72 -0.46
CA PHE A 95 13.01 -7.21 0.16
C PHE A 95 13.30 -5.84 -0.41
N MET A 96 13.18 -4.82 0.43
CA MET A 96 13.26 -3.43 0.01
C MET A 96 14.08 -2.60 0.97
N GLU A 97 14.68 -1.53 0.45
CA GLU A 97 15.36 -0.52 1.24
C GLU A 97 14.80 0.88 0.95
N PRO A 98 14.89 1.81 1.92
CA PRO A 98 14.57 3.21 1.69
C PRO A 98 15.55 3.83 0.70
N ARG A 99 15.05 4.71 -0.16
CA ARG A 99 15.87 5.52 -1.08
C ARG A 99 15.42 6.97 -1.11
N PRO A 100 16.33 7.93 -1.32
CA PRO A 100 15.95 9.32 -1.55
C PRO A 100 15.23 9.45 -2.90
N HIS A 101 14.07 10.11 -2.89
CA HIS A 101 13.31 10.43 -4.11
C HIS A 101 12.33 11.60 -3.87
N PRO A 102 12.13 12.52 -4.84
CA PRO A 102 11.18 13.63 -4.72
C PRO A 102 9.74 13.16 -4.49
N ASN A 103 9.30 12.14 -5.23
CA ASN A 103 8.00 11.50 -5.03
C ASN A 103 8.04 10.53 -3.83
N ALA A 104 7.19 10.76 -2.83
CA ALA A 104 7.10 9.95 -1.62
C ALA A 104 6.79 8.46 -1.90
N GLY A 105 5.96 8.17 -2.90
CA GLY A 105 5.63 6.80 -3.29
C GLY A 105 6.75 6.06 -4.03
N ALA A 106 7.87 6.71 -4.32
CA ALA A 106 9.03 6.10 -4.98
C ALA A 106 10.29 6.09 -4.08
N ARG A 107 10.09 6.25 -2.76
CA ARG A 107 11.16 6.25 -1.74
C ARG A 107 11.56 4.86 -1.24
N TRP A 108 11.17 3.82 -1.98
CA TRP A 108 11.62 2.46 -1.74
C TRP A 108 12.21 1.87 -3.02
N ARG A 109 13.27 1.08 -2.87
CA ARG A 109 13.87 0.26 -3.91
C ARG A 109 13.60 -1.20 -3.55
N ILE A 110 12.99 -1.95 -4.46
CA ILE A 110 12.93 -3.42 -4.35
C ILE A 110 14.29 -3.95 -4.82
N HIS A 111 14.91 -4.79 -3.99
CA HIS A 111 16.10 -5.57 -4.36
C HIS A 111 15.71 -6.93 -4.92
N HIS A 112 14.78 -7.59 -4.21
CA HIS A 112 14.37 -8.95 -4.50
C HIS A 112 12.93 -9.18 -4.03
N ALA A 113 12.26 -10.16 -4.64
CA ALA A 113 10.92 -10.58 -4.29
C ALA A 113 10.81 -12.09 -4.48
N ALA A 114 10.18 -12.77 -3.53
CA ALA A 114 9.96 -14.21 -3.60
C ALA A 114 8.63 -14.60 -2.95
N ILE A 115 8.15 -15.79 -3.29
CA ILE A 115 7.01 -16.42 -2.64
C ILE A 115 7.54 -17.40 -1.60
N PHE A 116 7.03 -17.26 -0.39
CA PHE A 116 7.32 -18.17 0.71
C PHE A 116 6.03 -18.80 1.19
N ARG A 117 6.12 -19.98 1.78
CA ARG A 117 5.02 -20.50 2.57
C ARG A 117 4.98 -19.76 3.91
N ASN A 118 3.81 -19.68 4.52
CA ASN A 118 3.58 -18.97 5.77
C ASN A 118 4.39 -19.60 6.90
N GLU A 119 4.55 -20.93 6.87
CA GLU A 119 5.41 -21.68 7.78
C GLU A 119 6.89 -21.26 7.70
N ASP A 120 7.35 -20.81 6.52
CA ASP A 120 8.73 -20.40 6.27
C ASP A 120 8.98 -18.91 6.59
N ILE A 121 7.94 -18.08 6.73
CA ILE A 121 8.09 -16.61 6.89
C ILE A 121 8.97 -16.29 8.10
N LEU A 122 8.75 -16.95 9.24
CA LEU A 122 9.55 -16.70 10.44
C LEU A 122 11.03 -17.02 10.20
N ALA A 123 11.33 -18.15 9.54
CA ALA A 123 12.70 -18.55 9.23
C ALA A 123 13.37 -17.54 8.27
N VAL A 124 12.63 -17.02 7.29
CA VAL A 124 13.09 -15.96 6.39
C VAL A 124 13.37 -14.68 7.16
N LEU A 125 12.45 -14.23 8.02
CA LEU A 125 12.65 -13.05 8.85
C LEU A 125 13.85 -13.21 9.78
N GLU A 126 14.07 -14.40 10.35
CA GLU A 126 15.23 -14.69 11.21
C GLU A 126 16.54 -14.64 10.42
N HIS A 127 16.58 -15.26 9.24
CA HIS A 127 17.74 -15.22 8.34
C HIS A 127 18.15 -13.79 7.96
N HIS A 128 17.16 -12.91 7.80
CA HIS A 128 17.38 -11.50 7.50
C HIS A 128 17.51 -10.59 8.74
N HIS A 129 17.53 -11.17 9.94
CA HIS A 129 17.58 -10.45 11.23
C HIS A 129 16.39 -9.50 11.50
N LEU A 130 15.23 -9.76 10.87
CA LEU A 130 13.99 -8.97 10.96
C LEU A 130 12.95 -9.56 11.94
N ALA A 131 13.21 -10.73 12.52
CA ALA A 131 12.21 -11.47 13.30
C ALA A 131 11.88 -10.86 14.68
N ARG A 132 12.77 -10.04 15.26
CA ARG A 132 12.52 -9.38 16.55
C ARG A 132 11.36 -8.37 16.44
N ASP A 133 11.34 -7.58 15.37
CA ASP A 133 10.31 -6.56 15.14
C ASP A 133 8.96 -7.17 14.76
N TYR A 134 8.95 -8.34 14.08
CA TYR A 134 7.73 -9.00 13.65
C TYR A 134 6.96 -9.71 14.79
N ARG A 135 7.65 -10.32 15.76
CA ARG A 135 7.00 -11.05 16.86
C ARG A 135 6.26 -10.13 17.83
N ASP A 136 6.68 -8.86 17.93
CA ASP A 136 6.09 -7.88 18.85
C ASP A 136 4.87 -7.15 18.26
N ASP A 137 4.76 -7.05 16.92
CA ASP A 137 3.67 -6.34 16.22
C ASP A 137 2.46 -7.23 15.86
N VAL A 138 2.57 -8.56 15.98
CA VAL A 138 1.49 -9.51 15.70
C VAL A 138 0.87 -10.02 17.01
N LEU A 139 0.17 -9.14 17.73
CA LEU A 139 -0.85 -9.54 18.72
C LEU A 139 -2.19 -9.82 17.99
N PRO A 140 -3.02 -10.75 18.49
CA PRO A 140 -3.75 -11.69 17.66
C PRO A 140 -4.94 -11.03 16.95
N LEU A 141 -4.89 -11.05 15.62
CA LEU A 141 -6.12 -11.17 14.84
C LEU A 141 -6.72 -12.53 15.24
N HIS A 142 -7.83 -12.50 15.97
CA HIS A 142 -8.71 -13.58 16.44
C HIS A 142 -8.84 -13.67 17.97
N GLN A 143 -9.86 -12.98 18.49
CA GLN A 143 -10.83 -13.56 19.43
C GLN A 143 -12.20 -13.56 18.77
#